data_AF-A0A969LF26-F1
#
_entry.id   AF-A0A969LF26-F1
#
_cell.length_a   1.000
_cell.length_b   1.000
_cell.length_c   1.000
_cell.angle_alpha   90.00
_cell.angle_beta   90.00
_cell.angle_gamma   90.00
#
_symmetry.space_group_name_H-M   'P 1'
#
loop_
_entity.id
_entity.type
_entity.pdbx_description
1 polymer ?
#
loop_
_entity_poly.entity_id
_entity_poly.type
_entity_poly.pdbx_seq_one_letter_code
_entity_poly.pdbx_strand_id
1 'polypeptide(L)'
;MERAILAHFQPENLDARFNDFITKPWRDVFVAAVNTLQTADELLLQIKRRIDAIISADKKIQIFFSWVNQKALLADATYKPPAVRAFYFSQAVARTFEPRLARPLDFSHAVYRALKSDLQDRALARRLDIDLDYAFSGQPLDNLAPDLLIDTILDCLLVTFARDLDLFMTFARARSLPIEAELKQALKRFKEQMPDPESDRAAYQQWWYETGEIWTRNLRLTIITHRNIGYDWQFDEQQHALLRQYSEANKLLIDCLDSSLKVSEDVREGVKATLLLPIAEIEKFRRGI
;
A
#
# COMPACT_ATOMS: atom_id res chain seq x y z
N MET A 1 -18.97 0.32 -28.72
CA MET A 1 -18.60 0.98 -27.46
C MET A 1 -17.63 0.11 -26.66
N GLU A 2 -18.02 -1.13 -26.31
CA GLU A 2 -17.15 -2.08 -25.58
C GLU A 2 -15.77 -2.31 -26.21
N ARG A 3 -15.69 -2.52 -27.53
CA ARG A 3 -14.39 -2.68 -28.22
C ARG A 3 -13.46 -1.46 -28.09
N ALA A 4 -14.03 -0.25 -28.10
CA ALA A 4 -13.26 0.99 -27.93
C ALA A 4 -12.77 1.11 -26.49
N ILE A 5 -13.65 0.85 -25.53
CA ILE A 5 -13.33 0.76 -24.10
C ILE A 5 -12.19 -0.24 -23.86
N LEU A 6 -12.30 -1.45 -24.39
CA LEU A 6 -11.32 -2.50 -24.21
C LEU A 6 -9.96 -2.08 -24.75
N ALA A 7 -9.90 -1.49 -25.95
CA ALA A 7 -8.65 -1.07 -26.61
C ALA A 7 -7.77 -0.19 -25.69
N HIS A 8 -8.36 0.59 -24.79
CA HIS A 8 -7.62 1.43 -23.87
C HIS A 8 -6.91 0.69 -22.73
N PHE A 9 -7.30 -0.54 -22.41
CA PHE A 9 -6.61 -1.35 -21.40
C PHE A 9 -5.52 -2.27 -22.00
N GLN A 10 -5.07 -2.06 -23.23
CA GLN A 10 -4.01 -2.92 -23.81
C GLN A 10 -2.63 -2.61 -23.23
N PRO A 11 -1.78 -3.66 -23.01
CA PRO A 11 -0.38 -3.48 -22.63
C PRO A 11 0.47 -2.71 -23.66
N GLU A 12 -0.01 -2.51 -24.89
CA GLU A 12 0.69 -1.74 -25.92
C GLU A 12 0.37 -0.24 -25.86
N ASN A 13 -0.71 0.13 -25.15
CA ASN A 13 -1.15 1.53 -24.98
C ASN A 13 -0.64 2.15 -23.66
N LEU A 14 0.36 1.54 -23.01
CA LEU A 14 0.93 1.90 -21.70
C LEU A 14 1.68 3.25 -21.66
N ASP A 15 1.72 4.00 -22.76
CA ASP A 15 2.34 5.32 -22.82
C ASP A 15 1.45 6.41 -22.21
N ALA A 16 1.86 7.68 -22.31
CA ALA A 16 1.16 8.86 -21.78
C ALA A 16 -0.38 8.87 -21.99
N ARG A 17 -0.87 8.22 -23.06
CA ARG A 17 -2.30 8.05 -23.35
C ARG A 17 -3.06 7.24 -22.28
N PHE A 18 -2.43 6.28 -21.60
CA PHE A 18 -3.07 5.54 -20.50
C PHE A 18 -3.25 6.41 -19.25
N ASN A 19 -2.32 7.32 -18.99
CA ASN A 19 -2.47 8.30 -17.90
C ASN A 19 -3.55 9.34 -18.23
N ASP A 20 -3.61 9.81 -19.49
CA ASP A 20 -4.71 10.67 -19.98
C ASP A 20 -6.06 9.94 -19.91
N PHE A 21 -6.06 8.62 -20.03
CA PHE A 21 -7.24 7.78 -19.98
C PHE A 21 -7.80 7.57 -18.56
N ILE A 22 -6.97 7.65 -17.51
CA ILE A 22 -7.44 7.60 -16.11
C ILE A 22 -7.77 9.01 -15.58
N THR A 23 -7.77 10.02 -16.47
CA THR A 23 -8.25 11.36 -16.09
C THR A 23 -9.74 11.35 -15.75
N LYS A 24 -10.13 12.31 -14.89
CA LYS A 24 -11.51 12.48 -14.40
C LYS A 24 -12.59 12.41 -15.50
N PRO A 25 -12.43 13.02 -16.69
CA PRO A 25 -13.43 12.93 -17.76
C PRO A 25 -13.68 11.51 -18.28
N TRP A 26 -12.64 10.68 -18.40
CA TRP A 26 -12.77 9.32 -18.91
C TRP A 26 -13.32 8.37 -17.86
N ARG A 27 -12.98 8.55 -16.57
CA ARG A 27 -13.62 7.83 -15.46
C ARG A 27 -15.15 7.93 -15.53
N ASP A 28 -15.67 9.14 -15.72
CA ASP A 28 -17.12 9.37 -15.79
C ASP A 28 -17.74 8.70 -17.03
N VAL A 29 -17.06 8.76 -18.17
CA VAL A 29 -17.48 8.05 -19.41
C VAL A 29 -17.54 6.54 -19.20
N PHE A 30 -16.57 5.97 -18.48
CA PHE A 30 -16.51 4.55 -18.19
C PHE A 30 -17.65 4.08 -17.31
N VAL A 31 -17.86 4.78 -16.20
CA VAL A 31 -18.96 4.51 -15.27
C VAL A 31 -20.29 4.64 -16.02
N ALA A 32 -20.46 5.66 -16.86
CA ALA A 32 -21.67 5.82 -17.67
C ALA A 32 -21.86 4.68 -18.67
N ALA A 33 -20.80 4.27 -19.38
CA ALA A 33 -20.86 3.22 -20.39
C ALA A 33 -21.15 1.84 -19.78
N VAL A 34 -20.56 1.51 -18.64
CA VAL A 34 -20.85 0.28 -17.90
C VAL A 34 -22.33 0.24 -17.48
N ASN A 35 -22.89 1.38 -17.10
CA ASN A 35 -24.29 1.49 -16.67
C ASN A 35 -25.32 1.48 -17.81
N THR A 36 -24.89 1.62 -19.07
CA THR A 36 -25.80 1.51 -20.24
C THR A 36 -25.90 0.10 -20.78
N LEU A 37 -25.04 -0.83 -20.34
CA LEU A 37 -25.08 -2.22 -20.73
C LEU A 37 -26.22 -3.00 -20.07
N GLN A 38 -26.69 -4.04 -20.75
CA GLN A 38 -27.67 -4.97 -20.16
C GLN A 38 -27.04 -5.79 -19.03
N THR A 39 -25.80 -6.23 -19.21
CA THR A 39 -24.90 -6.80 -18.20
C THR A 39 -23.48 -6.27 -18.46
N ALA A 40 -22.73 -6.01 -17.40
CA ALA A 40 -21.35 -5.54 -17.50
C ALA A 40 -20.30 -6.60 -17.12
N ASP A 41 -20.74 -7.80 -16.73
CA ASP A 41 -19.88 -8.85 -16.20
C ASP A 41 -18.71 -9.21 -17.11
N GLU A 42 -19.02 -9.57 -18.37
CA GLU A 42 -17.99 -9.99 -19.32
C GLU A 42 -17.01 -8.87 -19.65
N LEU A 43 -17.51 -7.63 -19.78
CA LEU A 43 -16.68 -6.47 -20.04
C LEU A 43 -15.70 -6.23 -18.88
N LEU A 44 -16.18 -6.23 -17.63
CA LEU A 44 -15.33 -5.99 -16.46
C LEU A 44 -14.32 -7.12 -16.24
N LEU A 45 -14.68 -8.38 -16.52
CA LEU A 45 -13.74 -9.50 -16.52
C LEU A 45 -12.67 -9.37 -17.60
N GLN A 46 -13.01 -8.84 -18.78
CA GLN A 46 -12.02 -8.54 -19.81
C GLN A 46 -11.11 -7.37 -19.43
N ILE A 47 -11.65 -6.32 -18.82
CA ILE A 47 -10.87 -5.19 -18.28
C ILE A 47 -9.91 -5.69 -17.19
N LYS A 48 -10.39 -6.53 -16.25
CA LYS A 48 -9.53 -7.14 -15.21
C LYS A 48 -8.39 -7.94 -15.82
N ARG A 49 -8.65 -8.79 -16.81
CA ARG A 49 -7.60 -9.57 -17.52
C ARG A 49 -6.54 -8.66 -18.15
N ARG A 50 -6.99 -7.55 -18.74
CA ARG A 50 -6.11 -6.54 -19.34
C ARG A 50 -5.27 -5.79 -18.30
N ILE A 51 -5.85 -5.43 -17.17
CA ILE A 51 -5.13 -4.81 -16.04
C ILE A 51 -4.09 -5.79 -15.47
N ASP A 52 -4.44 -7.06 -15.31
CA ASP A 52 -3.49 -8.09 -14.85
C ASP A 52 -2.31 -8.24 -15.81
N ALA A 53 -2.56 -8.13 -17.12
CA ALA A 53 -1.52 -8.23 -18.13
C ALA A 53 -0.44 -7.13 -18.00
N ILE A 54 -0.78 -5.94 -17.47
CA ILE A 54 0.16 -4.81 -17.25
C ILE A 54 1.40 -5.25 -16.48
N ILE A 55 1.21 -6.08 -15.44
CA ILE A 55 2.30 -6.49 -14.54
C ILE A 55 2.82 -7.90 -14.82
N SER A 56 2.20 -8.64 -15.74
CA SER A 56 2.36 -10.08 -15.87
C SER A 56 3.77 -10.52 -16.30
N ALA A 57 4.44 -9.69 -17.10
CA ALA A 57 5.77 -10.01 -17.64
C ALA A 57 6.93 -9.70 -16.67
N ASP A 58 6.73 -8.79 -15.71
CA ASP A 58 7.80 -8.34 -14.82
C ASP A 58 7.93 -9.23 -13.59
N LYS A 59 9.00 -10.03 -13.54
CA LYS A 59 9.28 -10.97 -12.44
C LYS A 59 9.44 -10.28 -11.08
N LYS A 60 10.03 -9.08 -11.04
CA LYS A 60 10.28 -8.36 -9.80
C LYS A 60 8.98 -7.81 -9.21
N ILE A 61 8.10 -7.30 -10.07
CA ILE A 61 6.73 -6.95 -9.69
C ILE A 61 5.97 -8.20 -9.21
N GLN A 62 6.12 -9.36 -9.86
CA GLN A 62 5.46 -10.58 -9.38
C GLN A 62 5.96 -11.03 -7.99
N ILE A 63 7.25 -10.89 -7.69
CA ILE A 63 7.81 -11.13 -6.35
C ILE A 63 7.20 -10.15 -5.35
N PHE A 64 7.12 -8.86 -5.72
CA PHE A 64 6.49 -7.84 -4.89
C PHE A 64 5.02 -8.17 -4.57
N PHE A 65 4.22 -8.57 -5.55
CA PHE A 65 2.82 -8.97 -5.33
C PHE A 65 2.70 -10.24 -4.51
N SER A 66 3.66 -11.17 -4.64
CA SER A 66 3.73 -12.35 -3.77
C SER A 66 3.97 -11.93 -2.32
N TRP A 67 4.87 -10.98 -2.08
CA TRP A 67 5.07 -10.39 -0.75
C TRP A 67 3.81 -9.66 -0.25
N VAL A 68 3.14 -8.85 -1.08
CA VAL A 68 1.88 -8.16 -0.69
C VAL A 68 0.85 -9.17 -0.22
N ASN A 69 0.65 -10.26 -0.98
CA ASN A 69 -0.30 -11.30 -0.61
C ASN A 69 0.11 -12.01 0.68
N GLN A 70 1.36 -12.44 0.80
CA GLN A 70 1.86 -13.11 2.00
C GLN A 70 1.75 -12.22 3.24
N LYS A 71 2.13 -10.95 3.14
CA LYS A 71 2.06 -10.01 4.27
C LYS A 71 0.62 -9.75 4.69
N ALA A 72 -0.31 -9.63 3.74
CA ALA A 72 -1.73 -9.48 4.04
C ALA A 72 -2.32 -10.71 4.74
N LEU A 73 -1.87 -11.92 4.39
CA LEU A 73 -2.31 -13.17 5.05
C LEU A 73 -1.74 -13.35 6.45
N LEU A 74 -0.56 -12.80 6.72
CA LEU A 74 0.09 -12.86 8.03
C LEU A 74 -0.37 -11.75 8.99
N ALA A 75 -1.01 -10.71 8.47
CA ALA A 75 -1.45 -9.58 9.28
C ALA A 75 -2.64 -9.98 10.17
N ASP A 76 -2.54 -9.68 11.45
CA ASP A 76 -3.63 -9.90 12.40
C ASP A 76 -4.62 -8.72 12.31
N ALA A 77 -5.54 -8.81 11.35
CA ALA A 77 -6.55 -7.79 11.10
C ALA A 77 -7.88 -8.40 10.66
N THR A 78 -8.99 -7.83 11.14
CA THR A 78 -10.35 -8.31 10.86
C THR A 78 -10.92 -7.84 9.52
N TYR A 79 -10.13 -7.11 8.72
CA TYR A 79 -10.57 -6.52 7.46
C TYR A 79 -10.57 -7.54 6.32
N LYS A 80 -11.32 -7.24 5.26
CA LYS A 80 -11.32 -8.07 4.04
C LYS A 80 -9.90 -8.24 3.47
N PRO A 81 -9.47 -9.46 3.12
CA PRO A 81 -8.14 -9.72 2.54
C PRO A 81 -7.73 -8.79 1.37
N PRO A 82 -8.59 -8.49 0.37
CA PRO A 82 -8.20 -7.55 -0.69
C PRO A 82 -7.91 -6.14 -0.19
N ALA A 83 -8.59 -5.67 0.87
CA ALA A 83 -8.33 -4.36 1.47
C ALA A 83 -6.98 -4.35 2.21
N VAL A 84 -6.66 -5.42 2.94
CA VAL A 84 -5.35 -5.58 3.60
C VAL A 84 -4.22 -5.64 2.57
N ARG A 85 -4.42 -6.33 1.45
CA ARG A 85 -3.46 -6.31 0.32
C ARG A 85 -3.28 -4.90 -0.25
N ALA A 86 -4.38 -4.18 -0.48
CA ALA A 86 -4.33 -2.79 -0.95
C ALA A 86 -3.60 -1.87 0.03
N PHE A 87 -3.76 -2.10 1.32
CA PHE A 87 -3.04 -1.37 2.36
C PHE A 87 -1.52 -1.58 2.31
N TYR A 88 -1.05 -2.84 2.24
CA TYR A 88 0.39 -3.12 2.17
C TYR A 88 1.01 -2.74 0.82
N PHE A 89 0.25 -2.93 -0.26
CA PHE A 89 0.64 -2.44 -1.58
C PHE A 89 0.87 -0.93 -1.53
N SER A 90 -0.10 -0.16 -1.04
CA SER A 90 0.00 1.30 -1.04
C SER A 90 1.13 1.80 -0.16
N GLN A 91 1.35 1.19 1.02
CA GLN A 91 2.50 1.53 1.88
C GLN A 91 3.84 1.31 1.17
N ALA A 92 4.06 0.12 0.60
CA ALA A 92 5.33 -0.20 -0.03
C ALA A 92 5.60 0.64 -1.29
N VAL A 93 4.57 0.86 -2.09
CA VAL A 93 4.58 1.75 -3.27
C VAL A 93 4.97 3.16 -2.81
N ALA A 94 4.22 3.76 -1.88
CA ALA A 94 4.41 5.13 -1.39
C ALA A 94 5.82 5.43 -0.86
N ARG A 95 6.42 4.49 -0.11
CA ARG A 95 7.80 4.58 0.36
C ARG A 95 8.79 4.76 -0.80
N THR A 96 8.49 4.15 -1.95
CA THR A 96 9.30 4.24 -3.16
C THR A 96 9.03 5.53 -3.94
N PHE A 97 7.89 6.20 -3.73
CA PHE A 97 7.48 7.36 -4.52
C PHE A 97 7.92 8.72 -3.97
N GLU A 98 8.16 8.94 -2.66
CA GLU A 98 8.75 10.22 -2.19
C GLU A 98 9.19 10.22 -0.70
N PRO A 99 10.49 10.42 -0.39
CA PRO A 99 11.01 10.46 0.98
C PRO A 99 10.90 11.86 1.64
N ARG A 100 9.72 12.50 1.59
CA ARG A 100 9.55 13.90 2.04
C ARG A 100 8.72 14.09 3.31
N LEU A 101 8.81 13.17 4.27
CA LEU A 101 8.38 13.44 5.65
C LEU A 101 9.55 13.93 6.52
N ALA A 102 10.34 14.88 6.00
CA ALA A 102 11.38 15.57 6.76
C ALA A 102 10.82 16.88 7.35
N ARG A 103 9.87 16.79 8.30
CA ARG A 103 9.63 17.86 9.27
C ARG A 103 9.35 17.26 10.64
N PRO A 104 10.01 17.76 11.71
CA PRO A 104 9.68 17.37 13.07
C PRO A 104 8.27 17.88 13.37
N LEU A 105 7.32 16.95 13.35
CA LEU A 105 6.04 17.13 14.02
C LEU A 105 6.04 16.22 15.24
N ASP A 106 5.17 16.53 16.21
CA ASP A 106 4.77 15.53 17.18
C ASP A 106 4.29 14.24 16.47
N PHE A 107 4.65 13.08 17.02
CA PHE A 107 4.37 11.73 16.54
C PHE A 107 2.95 11.53 16.13
N SER A 108 2.04 12.01 16.98
CA SER A 108 0.62 11.78 16.82
C SER A 108 0.19 12.41 15.52
N HIS A 109 0.79 13.57 15.19
CA HIS A 109 0.61 14.23 13.92
C HIS A 109 1.40 13.58 12.77
N ALA A 110 2.60 13.03 13.00
CA ALA A 110 3.33 12.28 11.97
C ALA A 110 2.61 10.99 11.54
N VAL A 111 2.15 10.18 12.50
CA VAL A 111 1.38 8.95 12.26
C VAL A 111 0.00 9.29 11.72
N TYR A 112 -0.70 10.29 12.27
CA TYR A 112 -1.97 10.76 11.71
C TYR A 112 -1.80 11.27 10.28
N ARG A 113 -0.73 12.02 9.99
CA ARG A 113 -0.41 12.43 8.62
C ARG A 113 -0.13 11.22 7.76
N ALA A 114 0.66 10.24 8.18
CA ALA A 114 0.88 9.02 7.40
C ALA A 114 -0.44 8.30 7.09
N LEU A 115 -1.31 8.16 8.08
CA LEU A 115 -2.63 7.53 7.92
C LEU A 115 -3.55 8.31 6.97
N LYS A 116 -3.49 9.65 6.99
CA LYS A 116 -4.31 10.54 6.13
C LYS A 116 -3.60 11.05 4.88
N SER A 117 -2.36 10.65 4.62
CA SER A 117 -1.56 11.23 3.54
C SER A 117 -2.00 10.66 2.21
N ASP A 118 -2.29 11.54 1.25
CA ASP A 118 -2.45 11.18 -0.16
C ASP A 118 -1.19 10.51 -0.74
N LEU A 119 -0.01 10.75 -0.12
CA LEU A 119 1.25 10.11 -0.52
C LEU A 119 1.19 8.58 -0.35
N GLN A 120 0.36 8.07 0.57
CA GLN A 120 0.19 6.63 0.82
C GLN A 120 -1.05 6.03 0.14
N ASP A 121 -1.67 6.77 -0.79
CA ASP A 121 -2.96 6.50 -1.46
C ASP A 121 -3.62 5.17 -1.08
N ARG A 122 -4.32 5.21 0.06
CA ARG A 122 -5.10 4.07 0.59
C ARG A 122 -6.51 4.03 0.05
N ALA A 123 -6.83 4.79 -1.02
CA ALA A 123 -8.20 4.89 -1.52
C ALA A 123 -8.74 3.52 -1.96
N LEU A 124 -7.89 2.69 -2.58
CA LEU A 124 -8.29 1.35 -2.98
C LEU A 124 -8.64 0.47 -1.76
N ALA A 125 -7.83 0.53 -0.68
CA ALA A 125 -8.08 -0.22 0.54
C ALA A 125 -9.41 0.19 1.20
N ARG A 126 -9.66 1.50 1.33
CA ARG A 126 -10.91 2.06 1.86
C ARG A 126 -12.14 1.61 1.08
N ARG A 127 -12.05 1.57 -0.24
CA ARG A 127 -13.18 1.17 -1.10
C ARG A 127 -13.46 -0.32 -1.03
N LEU A 128 -12.47 -1.13 -0.67
CA LEU A 128 -12.61 -2.57 -0.56
C LEU A 128 -13.22 -3.00 0.78
N ASP A 129 -13.15 -2.16 1.81
CA ASP A 129 -13.58 -2.51 3.16
C ASP A 129 -14.10 -1.29 3.95
N ILE A 130 -15.36 -1.37 4.38
CA ILE A 130 -16.05 -0.29 5.08
C ILE A 130 -15.51 -0.06 6.50
N ASP A 131 -15.08 -1.12 7.18
CA ASP A 131 -14.52 -1.02 8.54
C ASP A 131 -13.14 -0.34 8.47
N LEU A 132 -12.36 -0.65 7.44
CA LEU A 132 -11.09 0.02 7.17
C LEU A 132 -11.31 1.49 6.74
N ASP A 133 -12.35 1.81 5.96
CA ASP A 133 -12.72 3.19 5.64
C ASP A 133 -13.16 3.98 6.88
N TYR A 134 -13.97 3.37 7.74
CA TYR A 134 -14.34 3.95 9.02
C TYR A 134 -13.12 4.15 9.91
N ALA A 135 -12.20 3.18 9.91
CA ALA A 135 -10.95 3.29 10.64
C ALA A 135 -10.16 4.53 10.20
N PHE A 136 -10.01 4.78 8.89
CA PHE A 136 -9.27 5.94 8.40
C PHE A 136 -10.01 7.30 8.51
N SER A 137 -11.34 7.33 8.57
CA SER A 137 -12.11 8.59 8.53
C SER A 137 -12.35 9.20 9.92
N GLY A 138 -12.55 8.38 10.96
CA GLY A 138 -12.81 8.82 12.32
C GLY A 138 -11.54 9.19 13.10
N GLN A 139 -11.09 8.25 13.95
CA GLN A 139 -9.86 8.32 14.75
C GLN A 139 -8.90 7.23 14.25
N PRO A 140 -8.06 7.51 13.23
CA PRO A 140 -7.24 6.48 12.56
C PRO A 140 -6.31 5.72 13.49
N LEU A 141 -5.87 6.37 14.56
CA LEU A 141 -4.99 5.77 15.54
C LEU A 141 -5.72 4.81 16.48
N ASP A 142 -7.03 4.97 16.66
CA ASP A 142 -7.82 4.22 17.64
C ASP A 142 -8.61 3.09 16.98
N ASN A 143 -8.96 3.27 15.70
CA ASN A 143 -9.81 2.34 14.96
C ASN A 143 -9.03 1.38 14.06
N LEU A 144 -7.76 1.65 13.77
CA LEU A 144 -6.94 0.76 12.96
C LEU A 144 -6.49 -0.45 13.79
N ALA A 145 -6.60 -1.65 13.22
CA ALA A 145 -6.11 -2.87 13.86
C ALA A 145 -4.66 -2.70 14.36
N PRO A 146 -4.32 -3.14 15.59
CA PRO A 146 -3.01 -2.90 16.18
C PRO A 146 -1.85 -3.35 15.30
N ASP A 147 -2.00 -4.48 14.59
CA ASP A 147 -0.94 -5.02 13.73
C ASP A 147 -0.64 -4.10 12.53
N LEU A 148 -1.68 -3.58 11.87
CA LEU A 148 -1.54 -2.61 10.78
C LEU A 148 -0.99 -1.26 11.26
N LEU A 149 -1.37 -0.84 12.48
CA LEU A 149 -0.86 0.38 13.09
C LEU A 149 0.62 0.27 13.41
N ILE A 150 1.07 -0.83 14.03
CA ILE A 150 2.49 -1.10 14.30
C ILE A 150 3.27 -1.06 12.99
N ASP A 151 2.79 -1.76 11.95
CA ASP A 151 3.47 -1.79 10.66
C ASP A 151 3.54 -0.40 10.03
N THR A 152 2.45 0.37 10.04
CA THR A 152 2.44 1.77 9.54
C THR A 152 3.48 2.63 10.24
N ILE A 153 3.58 2.49 11.56
CA ILE A 153 4.47 3.31 12.36
C ILE A 153 5.94 2.93 12.10
N LEU A 154 6.25 1.63 12.05
CA LEU A 154 7.58 1.14 11.72
C LEU A 154 7.97 1.55 10.29
N ASP A 155 7.01 1.59 9.37
CA ASP A 155 7.21 2.11 8.03
C ASP A 155 7.60 3.58 8.02
N CYS A 156 6.85 4.39 8.77
CA CYS A 156 7.12 5.82 8.95
C CYS A 156 8.48 6.05 9.58
N LEU A 157 8.86 5.23 10.57
CA LEU A 157 10.16 5.30 11.23
C LEU A 157 11.31 5.11 10.22
N LEU A 158 11.15 4.22 9.24
CA LEU A 158 12.13 4.04 8.18
C LEU A 158 12.23 5.24 7.23
N VAL A 159 11.12 5.98 7.04
CA VAL A 159 11.09 7.21 6.22
C VAL A 159 11.65 8.40 6.99
N THR A 160 11.44 8.49 8.30
CA THR A 160 11.94 9.60 9.14
C THR A 160 13.35 9.35 9.67
N PHE A 161 14.05 8.34 9.15
CA PHE A 161 15.40 7.94 9.59
C PHE A 161 15.47 7.74 11.10
N ALA A 162 14.40 7.19 11.66
CA ALA A 162 14.20 6.88 13.07
C ALA A 162 14.37 8.03 14.06
N ARG A 163 14.26 9.28 13.62
CA ARG A 163 14.24 10.45 14.52
C ARG A 163 13.14 10.32 15.59
N ASP A 164 12.04 9.67 15.22
CA ASP A 164 10.87 9.52 16.08
C ASP A 164 10.86 8.18 16.85
N LEU A 165 12.01 7.48 16.97
CA LEU A 165 12.07 6.16 17.62
C LEU A 165 11.64 6.20 19.11
N ASP A 166 12.13 7.19 19.86
CA ASP A 166 11.76 7.34 21.28
C ASP A 166 10.26 7.55 21.47
N LEU A 167 9.73 8.33 20.55
CA LEU A 167 8.37 8.78 20.54
C LEU A 167 7.42 7.65 20.11
N PHE A 168 7.84 6.81 19.15
CA PHE A 168 7.20 5.53 18.88
C PHE A 168 7.16 4.63 20.11
N MET A 169 8.28 4.47 20.80
CA MET A 169 8.34 3.61 21.98
C MET A 169 7.41 4.11 23.10
N THR A 170 7.31 5.43 23.27
CA THR A 170 6.37 6.07 24.21
C THR A 170 4.92 5.85 23.79
N PHE A 171 4.59 6.08 22.51
CA PHE A 171 3.25 5.87 21.96
C PHE A 171 2.81 4.41 22.08
N ALA A 172 3.66 3.47 21.68
CA ALA A 172 3.39 2.04 21.75
C ALA A 172 3.14 1.59 23.20
N ARG A 173 3.90 2.13 24.16
CA ARG A 173 3.70 1.86 25.59
C ARG A 173 2.39 2.47 26.11
N ALA A 174 2.10 3.72 25.76
CA ALA A 174 0.87 4.40 26.19
C ALA A 174 -0.41 3.71 25.67
N ARG A 175 -0.35 3.16 24.46
CA ARG A 175 -1.44 2.42 23.81
C ARG A 175 -1.44 0.92 24.12
N SER A 176 -0.47 0.43 24.89
CA SER A 176 -0.28 -1.01 25.14
C SER A 176 -0.27 -1.85 23.85
N LEU A 177 0.39 -1.35 22.79
CA LEU A 177 0.47 -2.06 21.51
C LEU A 177 1.18 -3.41 21.69
N PRO A 178 0.68 -4.49 21.07
CA PRO A 178 1.21 -5.85 21.20
C PRO A 178 2.47 -6.04 20.33
N ILE A 179 3.54 -5.29 20.62
CA ILE A 179 4.84 -5.47 19.96
C ILE A 179 5.53 -6.70 20.56
N GLU A 180 6.06 -7.56 19.70
CA GLU A 180 6.82 -8.75 20.07
C GLU A 180 8.00 -8.38 20.99
N ALA A 181 8.27 -9.20 21.99
CA ALA A 181 9.24 -8.88 23.04
C ALA A 181 10.65 -8.66 22.45
N GLU A 182 11.04 -9.49 21.48
CA GLU A 182 12.32 -9.43 20.79
C GLU A 182 12.45 -8.14 19.97
N LEU A 183 11.41 -7.76 19.22
CA LEU A 183 11.39 -6.52 18.45
C LEU A 183 11.48 -5.30 19.37
N LYS A 184 10.69 -5.29 20.44
CA LYS A 184 10.71 -4.22 21.45
C LYS A 184 12.08 -4.06 22.09
N GLN A 185 12.76 -5.17 22.38
CA GLN A 185 14.13 -5.14 22.92
C GLN A 185 15.14 -4.64 21.88
N ALA A 186 15.03 -5.08 20.63
CA ALA A 186 15.90 -4.63 19.55
C ALA A 186 15.77 -3.11 19.34
N LEU A 187 14.56 -2.58 19.26
CA LEU A 187 14.29 -1.14 19.13
C LEU A 187 14.86 -0.33 20.30
N LYS A 188 14.77 -0.86 21.53
CA LYS A 188 15.39 -0.23 22.70
C LYS A 188 16.91 -0.12 22.54
N ARG A 189 17.58 -1.18 22.07
CA ARG A 189 19.04 -1.16 21.83
C ARG A 189 19.43 -0.15 20.76
N PHE A 190 18.63 0.00 19.70
CA PHE A 190 18.86 1.02 18.68
C PHE A 190 18.75 2.43 19.27
N LYS A 191 17.76 2.68 20.13
CA LYS A 191 17.59 3.96 20.83
C LYS A 191 18.74 4.28 21.78
N GLU A 192 19.33 3.29 22.44
CA GLU A 192 20.48 3.48 23.34
C GLU A 192 21.78 3.82 22.60
N GLN A 193 21.89 3.53 21.30
CA GLN A 193 23.07 3.83 20.48
C GLN A 193 23.12 5.27 19.96
N MET A 194 21.97 5.95 19.87
CA MET A 194 21.88 7.31 19.36
C MET A 194 22.07 8.33 20.49
N PRO A 195 22.96 9.34 20.32
CA PRO A 195 22.99 10.49 21.21
C PRO A 195 21.63 11.19 21.24
N ASP A 196 21.31 11.88 22.34
CA ASP A 196 20.09 12.67 22.40
C ASP A 196 20.26 13.97 21.58
N PRO A 197 19.48 14.16 20.49
CA PRO A 197 19.60 15.33 19.63
C PRO A 197 19.23 16.65 20.34
N GLU A 198 18.43 16.60 21.41
CA GLU A 198 18.04 17.79 22.18
C GLU A 198 19.12 18.17 23.21
N SER A 199 19.89 17.20 23.71
CA SER A 199 20.96 17.46 24.68
C SER A 199 22.26 17.94 24.02
N ASP A 200 22.66 17.32 22.91
CA ASP A 200 23.90 17.66 22.20
C ASP A 200 23.74 17.45 20.69
N ARG A 201 23.30 18.51 20.02
CA ARG A 201 23.08 18.52 18.57
C ARG A 201 24.36 18.26 17.79
N ALA A 202 25.52 18.71 18.27
CA ALA A 202 26.80 18.55 17.57
C ALA A 202 27.26 17.10 17.62
N ALA A 203 27.20 16.47 18.81
CA ALA A 203 27.47 15.05 18.97
C ALA A 203 26.52 14.17 18.15
N TYR A 204 25.22 14.50 18.15
CA TYR A 204 24.23 13.81 17.30
C TYR A 204 24.57 13.92 15.81
N GLN A 205 24.90 15.12 15.32
CA GLN A 205 25.25 15.33 13.91
C GLN A 205 26.51 14.57 13.51
N GLN A 206 27.53 14.57 14.36
CA GLN A 206 28.77 13.82 14.11
C GLN A 206 28.50 12.31 14.10
N TRP A 207 27.79 11.78 15.11
CA TRP A 207 27.38 10.38 15.15
C TRP A 207 26.55 9.98 13.94
N TRP A 208 25.61 10.83 13.52
CA TRP A 208 24.77 10.58 12.35
C TRP A 208 25.59 10.49 11.06
N TYR A 209 26.58 11.38 10.90
CA TYR A 209 27.48 11.36 9.75
C TYR A 209 28.35 10.10 9.71
N GLU A 210 28.86 9.66 10.86
CA GLU A 210 29.78 8.52 10.95
C GLU A 210 29.06 7.16 10.93
N THR A 211 27.87 7.06 11.55
CA THR A 211 27.23 5.76 11.87
C THR A 211 25.80 5.65 11.32
N GLY A 212 25.14 6.76 10.96
CA GLY A 212 23.71 6.81 10.67
C GLY A 212 23.26 5.90 9.51
N GLU A 213 24.08 5.74 8.47
CA GLU A 213 23.78 4.86 7.32
C GLU A 213 23.72 3.39 7.75
N ILE A 214 24.77 2.88 8.40
CA ILE A 214 24.87 1.50 8.88
C ILE A 214 23.78 1.24 9.93
N TRP A 215 23.57 2.19 10.82
CA TRP A 215 22.54 2.11 11.85
C TRP A 215 21.14 1.98 11.25
N THR A 216 20.80 2.84 10.27
CA THR A 216 19.48 2.82 9.61
C THR A 216 19.28 1.52 8.82
N ARG A 217 20.32 1.02 8.17
CA ARG A 217 20.30 -0.28 7.49
C ARG A 217 20.03 -1.44 8.46
N ASN A 218 20.69 -1.46 9.61
CA ASN A 218 20.50 -2.50 10.62
C ASN A 218 19.10 -2.43 11.25
N LEU A 219 18.59 -1.22 11.49
CA LEU A 219 17.20 -1.04 11.94
C LEU A 219 16.21 -1.58 10.90
N ARG A 220 16.41 -1.27 9.61
CA ARG A 220 15.59 -1.80 8.52
C ARG A 220 15.61 -3.32 8.46
N LEU A 221 16.79 -3.95 8.55
CA LEU A 221 16.90 -5.41 8.58
C LEU A 221 16.17 -6.02 9.79
N THR A 222 16.22 -5.36 10.94
CA THR A 222 15.48 -5.79 12.14
C THR A 222 13.97 -5.73 11.89
N ILE A 223 13.47 -4.62 11.35
CA ILE A 223 12.04 -4.47 11.01
C ILE A 223 11.60 -5.50 9.97
N ILE A 224 12.41 -5.73 8.92
CA ILE A 224 12.16 -6.78 7.93
C ILE A 224 12.07 -8.16 8.59
N THR A 225 13.01 -8.49 9.48
CA THR A 225 13.08 -9.80 10.14
C THR A 225 11.87 -10.06 11.03
N HIS A 226 11.43 -9.06 11.79
CA HIS A 226 10.34 -9.23 12.74
C HIS A 226 8.95 -9.04 12.13
N ARG A 227 8.81 -8.16 11.14
CA ARG A 227 7.50 -7.70 10.66
C ARG A 227 7.26 -7.94 9.18
N ASN A 228 8.30 -8.39 8.44
CA ASN A 228 8.26 -8.62 7.00
C ASN A 228 7.79 -7.38 6.21
N ILE A 229 8.24 -6.19 6.62
CA ILE A 229 7.97 -4.91 5.94
C ILE A 229 9.28 -4.10 5.85
N GLY A 230 9.28 -2.99 5.10
CA GLY A 230 10.46 -2.12 5.06
C GLY A 230 11.44 -2.43 3.94
N TYR A 231 11.11 -3.34 3.03
CA TYR A 231 11.93 -3.67 1.87
C TYR A 231 12.15 -2.45 0.99
N ASP A 232 13.41 -2.28 0.59
CA ASP A 232 13.79 -1.40 -0.51
C ASP A 232 13.72 -2.21 -1.79
N TRP A 233 12.59 -2.10 -2.49
CA TRP A 233 12.37 -2.85 -3.71
C TRP A 233 13.25 -2.37 -4.86
N GLN A 234 13.85 -1.18 -4.79
CA GLN A 234 14.71 -0.62 -5.85
C GLN A 234 14.05 -0.69 -7.24
N PHE A 235 12.76 -0.38 -7.35
CA PHE A 235 12.07 -0.39 -8.64
C PHE A 235 12.73 0.62 -9.59
N ASP A 236 12.89 0.26 -10.86
CA ASP A 236 13.30 1.21 -11.89
C ASP A 236 12.12 2.08 -12.35
N GLU A 237 12.39 3.13 -13.13
CA GLU A 237 11.37 4.08 -13.60
C GLU A 237 10.23 3.39 -14.38
N GLN A 238 10.55 2.32 -15.12
CA GLN A 238 9.56 1.55 -15.87
C GLN A 238 8.64 0.76 -14.91
N GLN A 239 9.20 0.08 -13.93
CA GLN A 239 8.45 -0.64 -12.89
C GLN A 239 7.58 0.31 -12.08
N HIS A 240 8.08 1.50 -11.76
CA HIS A 240 7.30 2.56 -11.14
C HIS A 240 6.08 2.96 -11.98
N ALA A 241 6.27 3.17 -13.29
CA ALA A 241 5.16 3.49 -14.19
C ALA A 241 4.13 2.36 -14.23
N LEU A 242 4.57 1.09 -14.36
CA LEU A 242 3.67 -0.08 -14.37
C LEU A 242 2.85 -0.20 -13.09
N LEU A 243 3.47 -0.05 -11.91
CA LEU A 243 2.78 -0.13 -10.62
C LEU A 243 1.75 0.99 -10.45
N ARG A 244 2.09 2.21 -10.88
CA ARG A 244 1.16 3.35 -10.87
C ARG A 244 -0.03 3.09 -11.78
N GLN A 245 0.20 2.68 -13.01
CA GLN A 245 -0.86 2.38 -13.98
C GLN A 245 -1.76 1.25 -13.51
N TYR A 246 -1.17 0.17 -12.99
CA TYR A 246 -1.91 -0.95 -12.41
C TYR A 246 -2.80 -0.48 -11.24
N SER A 247 -2.26 0.35 -10.34
CA SER A 247 -3.01 0.91 -9.21
C SER A 247 -4.20 1.76 -9.67
N GLU A 248 -3.96 2.73 -10.55
CA GLU A 248 -5.00 3.64 -11.05
C GLU A 248 -6.09 2.89 -11.83
N ALA A 249 -5.70 1.90 -12.65
CA ALA A 249 -6.66 1.11 -13.41
C ALA A 249 -7.54 0.26 -12.49
N ASN A 250 -6.99 -0.29 -11.41
CA ASN A 250 -7.78 -1.02 -10.42
C ASN A 250 -8.73 -0.11 -9.63
N LYS A 251 -8.35 1.13 -9.33
CA LYS A 251 -9.29 2.11 -8.76
C LYS A 251 -10.47 2.35 -9.70
N LEU A 252 -10.21 2.58 -10.98
CA LEU A 252 -11.28 2.76 -11.97
C LEU A 252 -12.16 1.51 -12.09
N LEU A 253 -11.57 0.31 -12.10
CA LEU A 253 -12.32 -0.94 -12.14
C LEU A 253 -13.25 -1.08 -10.93
N ILE A 254 -12.76 -0.79 -9.72
CA ILE A 254 -13.61 -0.77 -8.52
C ILE A 254 -14.70 0.29 -8.63
N ASP A 255 -14.48 1.41 -9.35
CA ASP A 255 -15.47 2.49 -9.44
C ASP A 255 -16.63 2.04 -10.33
N CYS A 256 -16.29 1.34 -11.41
CA CYS A 256 -17.26 0.71 -12.29
C CYS A 256 -18.05 -0.39 -11.58
N LEU A 257 -17.38 -1.19 -10.75
CA LEU A 257 -18.05 -2.20 -9.93
C LEU A 257 -19.03 -1.52 -8.99
N ASP A 258 -18.57 -0.65 -8.10
CA ASP A 258 -19.38 -0.09 -7.01
C ASP A 258 -20.53 0.81 -7.50
N SER A 259 -20.40 1.45 -8.67
CA SER A 259 -21.45 2.29 -9.27
C SER A 259 -22.50 1.53 -10.09
N SER A 260 -22.23 0.27 -10.47
CA SER A 260 -23.10 -0.45 -11.40
C SER A 260 -23.93 -1.54 -10.76
N LEU A 261 -25.24 -1.42 -10.93
CA LEU A 261 -26.24 -2.47 -10.62
C LEU A 261 -26.30 -3.56 -11.70
N LYS A 262 -25.52 -3.43 -12.78
CA LYS A 262 -25.48 -4.36 -13.93
C LYS A 262 -24.39 -5.42 -13.81
N VAL A 263 -23.74 -5.49 -12.65
CA VAL A 263 -22.69 -6.44 -12.35
C VAL A 263 -23.20 -7.43 -11.31
N SER A 264 -23.07 -8.73 -11.60
CA SER A 264 -23.43 -9.79 -10.64
C SER A 264 -22.52 -9.77 -9.41
N GLU A 265 -23.04 -10.25 -8.28
CA GLU A 265 -22.28 -10.28 -7.04
C GLU A 265 -21.07 -11.22 -7.12
N ASP A 266 -21.23 -12.35 -7.82
CA ASP A 266 -20.13 -13.30 -8.06
C ASP A 266 -18.97 -12.66 -8.82
N VAL A 267 -19.25 -11.87 -9.86
CA VAL A 267 -18.22 -11.15 -10.60
C VAL A 267 -17.61 -10.05 -9.75
N ARG A 268 -18.42 -9.31 -8.98
CA ARG A 268 -17.96 -8.26 -8.08
C ARG A 268 -16.97 -8.79 -7.06
N GLU A 269 -17.36 -9.82 -6.32
CA GLU A 269 -16.53 -10.39 -5.27
C GLU A 269 -15.35 -11.18 -5.86
N GLY A 270 -15.52 -11.88 -6.99
CA GLY A 270 -14.42 -12.56 -7.68
C GLY A 270 -13.35 -11.58 -8.21
N VAL A 271 -13.76 -10.43 -8.75
CA VAL A 271 -12.80 -9.40 -9.17
C VAL A 271 -12.11 -8.81 -7.94
N LYS A 272 -12.85 -8.41 -6.90
CA LYS A 272 -12.27 -7.86 -5.65
C LYS A 272 -11.29 -8.84 -5.00
N ALA A 273 -11.66 -10.12 -4.89
CA ALA A 273 -10.85 -11.17 -4.28
C ALA A 273 -9.53 -11.43 -5.02
N THR A 274 -9.45 -11.13 -6.31
CA THR A 274 -8.25 -11.33 -7.14
C THR A 274 -7.42 -10.07 -7.35
N LEU A 275 -7.81 -8.94 -6.76
CA LEU A 275 -7.01 -7.72 -6.78
C LEU A 275 -5.71 -7.90 -6.00
N LEU A 276 -4.63 -7.36 -6.57
CA LEU A 276 -3.31 -7.29 -5.96
C LEU A 276 -2.73 -8.66 -5.59
N LEU A 277 -3.16 -9.71 -6.29
CA LEU A 277 -2.56 -11.01 -6.24
C LEU A 277 -1.46 -11.15 -7.31
N PRO A 278 -0.41 -11.95 -7.06
CA PRO A 278 0.49 -12.35 -8.13
C PRO A 278 -0.28 -13.19 -9.17
N ILE A 279 0.15 -13.14 -10.42
CA ILE A 279 -0.55 -13.79 -11.55
C ILE A 279 -0.75 -15.29 -11.29
N ALA A 280 0.23 -15.96 -10.68
CA ALA A 280 0.13 -17.37 -10.33
C ALA A 280 -1.07 -17.68 -9.41
N GLU A 281 -1.41 -16.80 -8.46
CA GLU A 281 -2.57 -16.99 -7.59
C GLU A 281 -3.88 -16.64 -8.30
N ILE A 282 -3.87 -15.64 -9.18
CA ILE A 282 -5.03 -15.30 -10.03
C ILE A 282 -5.41 -16.47 -10.94
N GLU A 283 -4.42 -17.14 -11.53
CA GLU A 283 -4.65 -18.32 -12.37
C GLU A 283 -5.22 -19.50 -11.59
N LYS A 284 -4.77 -19.73 -10.34
CA LYS A 284 -5.36 -20.77 -9.48
C LYS A 284 -6.83 -20.48 -9.20
N PHE A 285 -7.17 -19.23 -8.89
CA PHE A 285 -8.54 -18.82 -8.68
C PHE A 285 -9.42 -19.07 -9.91
N ARG A 286 -8.91 -18.77 -11.11
CA ARG A 286 -9.62 -19.01 -12.39
C ARG A 286 -9.80 -20.48 -12.76
N ARG A 287 -8.97 -21.39 -12.22
CA ARG A 287 -9.06 -22.84 -12.47
C ARG A 287 -9.93 -23.57 -11.45
N GLY A 288 -10.24 -22.93 -10.32
CA GLY A 288 -11.07 -23.45 -9.24
C GLY A 288 -12.53 -23.02 -9.29
N ILE A 289 -12.90 -22.19 -10.28
CA ILE A 289 -14.27 -21.84 -10.68
C ILE A 289 -14.59 -22.65 -11.94
#